data_AF-T0SPN4-F1
#
_entry.id   AF-T0SPN4-F1
#
_cell.length_a   1.000
_cell.length_b   1.000
_cell.length_c   1.000
_cell.angle_alpha   90.00
_cell.angle_beta   90.00
_cell.angle_gamma   90.00
#
_symmetry.space_group_name_H-M   'P 1'
#
loop_
_entity.id
_entity.type
_entity.pdbx_description
1 polymer ?
#
loop_
_entity_poly.entity_id
_entity_poly.type
_entity_poly.pdbx_seq_one_letter_code
_entity_poly.pdbx_strand_id
1 'polypeptide(L)'
;MSRIKFILVAFFVAISAFGAVNKYHAMNVFKGDYKFKNPQTGNDVLFSITNKGEITLLENDDFYNAKVEVQSLGNNLGPDGLSVMTVMLAGGSDEQTMTTFIRLYPVQIDDKDSVKVAMIDAIQVENDGPNGVTFLTREKIKLYKKLKNSDKYFAVGN
;
A
#
# COMPACT_ATOMS: atom_id res chain seq x y z
N MET A 1 31.74 5.76 37.82
CA MET A 1 30.33 5.43 37.46
C MET A 1 30.07 4.01 37.95
N SER A 2 29.08 3.75 38.82
CA SER A 2 28.90 2.39 39.38
C SER A 2 28.33 1.44 38.32
N ARG A 3 28.71 0.15 38.36
CA ARG A 3 28.25 -0.88 37.40
C ARG A 3 26.72 -0.93 37.28
N ILE A 4 26.01 -0.62 38.36
CA ILE A 4 24.53 -0.56 38.41
C ILE A 4 23.98 0.56 37.52
N LYS A 5 24.62 1.73 37.48
CA LYS A 5 24.20 2.84 36.62
C LYS A 5 24.41 2.52 35.14
N PHE A 6 25.46 1.76 34.81
CA PHE A 6 25.72 1.34 33.44
C PHE A 6 24.69 0.31 32.94
N ILE A 7 24.31 -0.64 33.79
CA ILE A 7 23.27 -1.64 33.48
C ILE A 7 21.91 -0.96 33.27
N LEU A 8 21.54 0.01 34.12
CA LEU A 8 20.29 0.77 33.97
C LEU A 8 20.24 1.56 32.66
N VAL A 9 21.33 2.23 32.29
CA VAL A 9 21.40 2.97 31.01
C VAL A 9 21.35 2.00 29.82
N ALA A 10 22.07 0.87 29.86
CA ALA A 10 22.01 -0.14 28.80
C ALA A 10 20.61 -0.77 28.67
N PHE A 11 19.89 -0.96 29.78
CA PHE A 11 18.52 -1.48 29.78
C PHE A 11 17.54 -0.47 29.16
N PHE A 12 17.64 0.82 29.53
CA PHE A 12 16.82 1.88 28.91
C PHE A 12 17.12 2.06 27.41
N VAL A 13 18.39 1.98 27.00
CA VAL A 13 18.79 2.05 25.58
C VAL A 13 18.26 0.83 24.81
N ALA A 14 18.31 -0.38 25.40
CA ALA A 14 17.79 -1.60 24.77
C ALA A 14 16.25 -1.59 24.62
N ILE A 15 15.51 -1.00 25.56
CA ILE A 15 14.05 -0.87 25.44
C ILE A 15 13.66 0.21 24.42
N SER A 16 14.47 1.27 24.30
CA SER A 16 14.22 2.34 23.30
C SER A 16 14.44 1.91 21.84
N ALA A 17 15.03 0.74 21.60
CA ALA A 17 15.21 0.17 20.26
C ALA A 17 13.95 -0.53 19.69
N PHE A 18 12.85 -0.61 20.45
CA PHE A 18 11.56 -1.11 19.97
C PHE A 18 10.77 -0.03 19.19
N GLY A 19 11.42 0.60 18.21
CA GLY A 19 10.80 1.51 17.24
C GLY A 19 10.45 0.84 15.92
N ALA A 20 10.59 -0.49 15.81
CA ALA A 20 10.17 -1.21 14.62
C ALA A 20 8.63 -1.16 14.55
N VAL A 21 8.11 -0.31 13.66
CA VAL A 21 6.69 -0.30 13.27
C VAL A 21 6.33 -1.70 12.81
N ASN A 22 5.82 -2.51 13.74
CA ASN A 22 5.43 -3.90 13.48
C ASN A 22 4.43 -3.90 12.31
N LYS A 23 4.56 -4.83 11.35
CA LYS A 23 3.66 -5.03 10.21
C LYS A 23 2.17 -4.85 10.57
N TYR A 24 1.77 -5.29 11.77
CA TYR A 24 0.42 -5.11 12.32
C TYR A 24 0.00 -3.63 12.50
N HIS A 25 0.89 -2.77 12.98
CA HIS A 25 0.66 -1.33 13.06
C HIS A 25 0.52 -0.70 11.68
N ALA A 26 1.35 -1.12 10.71
CA ALA A 26 1.22 -0.65 9.34
C ALA A 26 -0.13 -1.06 8.71
N MET A 27 -0.60 -2.30 8.91
CA MET A 27 -1.90 -2.74 8.37
C MET A 27 -3.08 -1.97 8.94
N ASN A 28 -2.99 -1.52 10.20
CA ASN A 28 -4.03 -0.67 10.77
C ASN A 28 -4.14 0.70 10.08
N VAL A 29 -3.06 1.19 9.46
CA VAL A 29 -3.06 2.43 8.68
C VAL A 29 -3.60 2.18 7.27
N PHE A 30 -3.13 1.11 6.63
CA PHE A 30 -3.46 0.81 5.24
C PHE A 30 -4.83 0.18 5.03
N LYS A 31 -5.46 -0.40 6.05
CA LYS A 31 -6.81 -0.97 5.89
C LYS A 31 -7.84 0.06 5.40
N GLY A 32 -8.86 -0.43 4.71
CA GLY A 32 -9.99 0.35 4.22
C GLY A 32 -10.34 0.03 2.77
N ASP A 33 -11.39 0.71 2.29
CA ASP A 33 -11.87 0.56 0.92
C ASP A 33 -11.22 1.61 0.02
N TYR A 34 -10.80 1.18 -1.16
CA TYR A 34 -10.09 1.98 -2.13
C TYR A 34 -10.78 1.91 -3.48
N LYS A 35 -10.63 3.00 -4.24
CA LYS A 35 -11.17 3.12 -5.58
C LYS A 35 -10.19 3.84 -6.49
N PHE A 36 -10.01 3.35 -7.71
CA PHE A 36 -9.39 4.12 -8.79
C PHE A 36 -10.11 3.85 -10.10
N LYS A 37 -9.88 4.69 -11.10
CA LYS A 37 -10.40 4.48 -12.46
C LYS A 37 -9.37 3.71 -13.27
N ASN A 38 -9.74 2.55 -13.80
CA ASN A 38 -8.88 1.78 -14.69
C ASN A 38 -8.62 2.60 -15.96
N PRO A 39 -7.37 2.91 -16.30
CA PRO A 39 -7.06 3.70 -17.49
C PRO A 39 -7.46 3.02 -18.81
N GLN A 40 -7.42 1.68 -18.86
CA GLN A 40 -7.72 0.91 -20.07
C GLN A 40 -9.22 0.81 -20.34
N THR A 41 -10.00 0.42 -19.33
CA THR A 41 -11.45 0.17 -19.48
C THR A 41 -12.28 1.41 -19.14
N GLY A 42 -11.73 2.36 -18.40
CA GLY A 42 -12.46 3.49 -17.84
C GLY A 42 -13.40 3.12 -16.69
N ASN A 43 -13.44 1.86 -16.25
CA ASN A 43 -14.29 1.40 -15.15
C ASN A 43 -13.71 1.79 -13.79
N ASP A 44 -14.58 1.97 -12.80
CA ASP A 44 -14.16 2.12 -11.41
C ASP A 44 -13.77 0.75 -10.84
N VAL A 45 -12.57 0.65 -10.29
CA VAL A 45 -12.05 -0.55 -9.63
C VAL A 45 -12.14 -0.35 -8.13
N LEU A 46 -12.95 -1.17 -7.46
CA LEU A 46 -13.14 -1.11 -6.01
C LEU A 46 -12.52 -2.32 -5.32
N PHE A 47 -11.70 -2.07 -4.31
CA PHE A 47 -11.08 -3.13 -3.51
C PHE A 47 -10.96 -2.72 -2.05
N SER A 48 -11.01 -3.70 -1.14
CA SER A 48 -10.85 -3.50 0.30
C SER A 48 -9.58 -4.19 0.79
N ILE A 49 -8.86 -3.53 1.68
CA ILE A 49 -7.70 -4.09 2.37
C ILE A 49 -8.06 -4.34 3.83
N THR A 50 -7.90 -5.58 4.30
CA THR A 50 -8.16 -5.94 5.70
C THR A 50 -6.98 -5.62 6.61
N ASN A 51 -7.21 -5.63 7.92
CA ASN A 51 -6.14 -5.47 8.92
C ASN A 51 -5.14 -6.65 8.95
N LYS A 52 -5.45 -7.77 8.27
CA LYS A 52 -4.55 -8.92 8.09
C LYS A 52 -3.69 -8.80 6.83
N GLY A 53 -3.95 -7.80 5.99
CA GLY A 53 -3.29 -7.65 4.68
C GLY A 53 -3.90 -8.52 3.59
N GLU A 54 -5.15 -8.94 3.73
CA GLU A 54 -5.91 -9.60 2.66
C GLU A 54 -6.59 -8.53 1.80
N ILE A 55 -6.74 -8.78 0.48
CA ILE A 55 -7.56 -7.94 -0.41
C ILE A 55 -8.82 -8.68 -0.81
N THR A 56 -9.92 -7.95 -0.82
CA THR A 56 -11.17 -8.36 -1.48
C THR A 56 -11.49 -7.39 -2.61
N LEU A 57 -11.70 -7.90 -3.82
CA LEU A 57 -12.30 -7.13 -4.90
C LEU A 57 -13.80 -6.99 -4.62
N LEU A 58 -14.29 -5.75 -4.53
CA LEU A 58 -15.68 -5.48 -4.11
C LEU A 58 -16.63 -5.47 -5.30
N GLU A 59 -16.21 -4.84 -6.40
CA GLU A 59 -16.95 -4.73 -7.65
C GLU A 59 -15.92 -4.69 -8.77
N ASN A 60 -15.79 -5.78 -9.54
CA ASN A 60 -14.92 -5.78 -10.72
C ASN A 60 -15.12 -7.00 -11.64
N ASP A 61 -15.29 -6.74 -12.94
CA ASP A 61 -15.18 -7.74 -14.02
C ASP A 61 -13.81 -7.69 -14.72
N ASP A 62 -13.03 -6.62 -14.53
CA ASP A 62 -11.75 -6.40 -15.20
C ASP A 62 -10.58 -7.18 -14.54
N PHE A 63 -10.70 -7.53 -13.25
CA PHE A 63 -9.64 -8.18 -12.47
C PHE A 63 -10.14 -9.48 -11.81
N TYR A 64 -9.39 -10.57 -12.02
CA TYR A 64 -9.73 -11.90 -11.47
C TYR A 64 -8.84 -12.29 -10.28
N ASN A 65 -7.76 -11.56 -10.01
CA ASN A 65 -6.85 -11.86 -8.90
C ASN A 65 -6.29 -10.58 -8.25
N ALA A 66 -6.10 -10.62 -6.93
CA ALA A 66 -5.56 -9.50 -6.16
C ALA A 66 -4.64 -10.02 -5.04
N LYS A 67 -3.50 -9.34 -4.85
CA LYS A 67 -2.50 -9.70 -3.85
C LYS A 67 -1.93 -8.44 -3.18
N VAL A 68 -1.75 -8.49 -1.86
CA VAL A 68 -0.96 -7.49 -1.12
C VAL A 68 0.44 -8.05 -0.90
N GLU A 69 1.43 -7.22 -1.16
CA GLU A 69 2.77 -7.41 -0.63
C GLU A 69 3.14 -6.24 0.28
N VAL A 70 3.37 -6.51 1.56
CA VAL A 70 3.83 -5.50 2.51
C VAL A 70 5.32 -5.65 2.67
N GLN A 71 6.07 -4.71 2.12
CA GLN A 71 7.50 -4.64 2.35
C GLN A 71 7.71 -3.76 3.58
N SER A 72 7.83 -4.41 4.73
CA SER A 72 8.23 -3.79 6.00
C SER A 72 9.61 -4.31 6.32
N LEU A 73 10.65 -3.60 5.88
CA LEU A 73 12.03 -3.98 6.12
C LEU A 73 12.86 -2.75 6.46
N GLY A 74 13.56 -2.86 7.60
CA GLY A 74 14.24 -1.76 8.29
C GLY A 74 15.52 -1.30 7.62
N ASN A 75 15.52 -1.03 6.32
CA ASN A 75 16.52 -0.24 5.61
C ASN A 75 15.98 0.19 4.23
N ASN A 76 15.71 1.50 4.06
CA ASN A 76 15.75 2.26 2.80
C ASN A 76 14.94 1.77 1.58
N LEU A 77 13.62 1.58 1.67
CA LEU A 77 12.77 1.41 0.47
C LEU A 77 11.50 2.31 0.43
N GLY A 78 11.36 3.24 1.37
CA GLY A 78 10.33 4.29 1.37
C GLY A 78 10.90 5.60 1.89
N PRO A 79 10.16 6.73 1.78
CA PRO A 79 10.55 7.97 2.43
C PRO A 79 10.76 7.68 3.92
N ASP A 80 11.96 7.94 4.42
CA ASP A 80 12.29 7.93 5.85
C ASP A 80 12.13 6.59 6.61
N GLY A 81 12.32 5.44 5.94
CA GLY A 81 12.29 4.13 6.60
C GLY A 81 10.89 3.64 6.99
N LEU A 82 9.85 4.28 6.44
CA LEU A 82 8.46 3.92 6.63
C LEU A 82 8.10 2.64 5.85
N SER A 83 7.13 1.89 6.38
CA SER A 83 6.64 0.67 5.69
C SER A 83 5.93 1.04 4.39
N VAL A 84 6.28 0.34 3.31
CA VAL A 84 5.62 0.49 2.00
C VAL A 84 4.73 -0.72 1.75
N MET A 85 3.50 -0.46 1.33
CA MET A 85 2.57 -1.49 0.87
C MET A 85 2.49 -1.44 -0.65
N THR A 86 2.70 -2.57 -1.30
CA THR A 86 2.42 -2.76 -2.72
C THR A 86 1.14 -3.56 -2.87
N VAL A 87 0.14 -2.97 -3.52
CA VAL A 87 -1.08 -3.63 -3.94
C VAL A 87 -0.89 -4.07 -5.39
N MET A 88 -1.11 -5.35 -5.67
CA MET A 88 -1.04 -5.94 -6.99
C MET A 88 -2.43 -6.43 -7.39
N LEU A 89 -2.97 -5.91 -8.49
CA LEU A 89 -4.24 -6.33 -9.07
C LEU A 89 -3.95 -6.92 -10.44
N ALA A 90 -4.28 -8.18 -10.66
CA ALA A 90 -4.11 -8.87 -11.94
C ALA A 90 -5.46 -9.18 -12.59
N GLY A 91 -5.57 -8.83 -13.85
CA GLY A 91 -6.80 -8.86 -14.64
C GLY A 91 -6.52 -9.09 -16.12
N GLY A 92 -7.59 -9.07 -16.92
CA GLY A 92 -7.52 -9.34 -18.35
C GLY A 92 -8.11 -10.68 -18.77
N SER A 93 -7.85 -11.08 -20.02
CA SER A 93 -8.35 -12.29 -20.68
C SER A 93 -7.25 -13.37 -20.81
N ASP A 94 -7.60 -14.46 -21.49
CA ASP A 94 -6.68 -15.52 -21.90
C ASP A 94 -5.57 -15.04 -22.85
N GLU A 95 -5.85 -14.04 -23.69
CA GLU A 95 -4.90 -13.47 -24.64
C GLU A 95 -4.11 -12.27 -24.10
N GLN A 96 -4.71 -11.48 -23.19
CA GLN A 96 -4.09 -10.26 -22.66
C GLN A 96 -4.16 -10.23 -21.13
N THR A 97 -3.01 -10.18 -20.47
CA THR A 97 -2.94 -10.00 -19.01
C THR A 97 -2.53 -8.58 -18.66
N MET A 98 -3.18 -7.98 -17.67
CA MET A 98 -2.87 -6.68 -17.14
C MET A 98 -2.62 -6.77 -15.65
N THR A 99 -1.50 -6.22 -15.18
CA THR A 99 -1.16 -6.13 -13.76
C THR A 99 -0.98 -4.68 -13.36
N THR A 100 -1.77 -4.24 -12.39
CA THR A 100 -1.66 -2.90 -11.79
C THR A 100 -0.96 -3.00 -10.44
N PHE A 101 0.15 -2.28 -10.29
CA PHE A 101 0.89 -2.12 -9.05
C PHE A 101 0.58 -0.75 -8.47
N ILE A 102 0.16 -0.69 -7.21
CA ILE A 102 -0.11 0.57 -6.49
C ILE A 102 0.75 0.55 -5.23
N ARG A 103 1.66 1.52 -5.08
CA ARG A 103 2.55 1.60 -3.92
C ARG A 103 2.09 2.70 -2.97
N LEU A 104 1.88 2.32 -1.71
CA LEU A 104 1.32 3.16 -0.65
C LEU A 104 2.31 3.28 0.50
N TYR A 105 2.32 4.44 1.14
CA TYR A 105 3.12 4.68 2.34
C TYR A 105 2.32 5.50 3.37
N PRO A 106 2.62 5.34 4.68
CA PRO A 106 2.01 6.16 5.71
C PRO A 106 2.63 7.57 5.69
N VAL A 107 1.82 8.60 5.92
CA VAL A 107 2.27 9.99 6.10
C VAL A 107 1.78 10.47 7.46
N GLN A 108 2.72 10.93 8.28
CA GLN A 108 2.39 11.60 9.54
C GLN A 108 1.94 13.03 9.25
N ILE A 109 0.89 13.48 9.92
CA ILE A 109 0.40 14.86 9.83
C ILE A 109 0.91 15.61 11.06
N ASP A 110 1.35 16.84 10.85
CA ASP A 110 2.07 17.68 11.83
C ASP A 110 1.36 17.85 13.19
N ASP A 111 0.05 17.61 13.26
CA ASP A 111 -0.72 17.53 14.51
C ASP A 111 -0.97 16.06 14.94
N LYS A 112 -0.13 15.63 15.90
CA LYS A 112 -0.22 14.50 16.85
C LYS A 112 -1.19 13.35 16.52
N ASP A 113 -0.59 12.17 16.37
CA ASP A 113 -1.20 10.82 16.34
C ASP A 113 -2.07 10.46 15.13
N SER A 114 -2.24 11.37 14.16
CA SER A 114 -2.96 11.05 12.93
C SER A 114 -2.00 10.65 11.79
N VAL A 115 -2.21 9.44 11.26
CA VAL A 115 -1.49 8.89 10.11
C VAL A 115 -2.45 8.76 8.93
N LYS A 116 -2.09 9.32 7.78
CA LYS A 116 -2.79 9.13 6.51
C LYS A 116 -2.03 8.16 5.62
N VAL A 117 -2.70 7.69 4.57
CA VAL A 117 -2.07 6.95 3.48
C VAL A 117 -1.84 7.92 2.33
N ALA A 118 -0.66 7.87 1.74
CA ALA A 118 -0.33 8.51 0.46
C ALA A 118 0.17 7.45 -0.53
N MET A 119 0.11 7.78 -1.82
CA MET A 119 0.55 6.94 -2.92
C MET A 119 1.92 7.42 -3.38
N ILE A 120 2.86 6.49 -3.54
CA ILE A 120 4.17 6.77 -4.12
C ILE A 120 4.00 6.88 -5.64
N ASP A 121 3.42 5.83 -6.23
CA ASP A 121 3.06 5.75 -7.63
C ASP A 121 2.10 4.59 -7.87
N ALA A 122 1.61 4.52 -9.11
CA ALA A 122 0.99 3.33 -9.64
C ALA A 122 1.58 3.04 -11.03
N ILE A 123 1.77 1.77 -11.32
CA ILE A 123 2.35 1.28 -12.58
C ILE A 123 1.42 0.20 -13.11
N GLN A 124 1.04 0.31 -14.38
CA GLN A 124 0.31 -0.74 -15.07
C GLN A 124 1.23 -1.42 -16.08
N VAL A 125 1.20 -2.74 -16.05
CA VAL A 125 1.97 -3.59 -16.96
C VAL A 125 0.97 -4.45 -17.71
N GLU A 126 1.03 -4.37 -19.03
CA GLU A 126 0.23 -5.20 -19.93
C GLU A 126 1.14 -6.20 -20.61
N ASN A 127 0.69 -7.44 -20.69
CA ASN A 127 1.34 -8.52 -21.39
C ASN A 127 0.37 -9.07 -22.43
N ASP A 128 0.72 -8.87 -23.69
CA ASP A 128 0.02 -9.44 -24.84
C ASP A 128 0.60 -10.84 -25.09
N GLY A 129 -0.07 -11.86 -24.55
CA GLY A 129 0.43 -13.23 -24.40
C GLY A 129 1.02 -13.84 -25.68
N PRO A 130 0.35 -13.77 -26.84
CA PRO A 130 0.84 -14.34 -28.09
C PRO A 130 2.03 -13.58 -28.69
N ASN A 131 2.11 -12.27 -28.46
CA ASN A 131 3.09 -11.40 -29.11
C ASN A 131 4.32 -11.12 -28.23
N GLY A 132 4.28 -11.48 -26.94
CA GLY A 132 5.38 -11.30 -25.99
C GLY A 132 5.73 -9.84 -25.74
N VAL A 133 4.85 -8.90 -26.12
CA VAL A 133 5.07 -7.48 -25.94
C VAL A 133 4.56 -7.07 -24.57
N THR A 134 5.48 -6.61 -23.73
CA THR A 134 5.15 -6.01 -22.44
C THR A 134 5.10 -4.50 -22.59
N PHE A 135 3.92 -3.92 -22.46
CA PHE A 135 3.77 -2.47 -22.40
C PHE A 135 3.78 -2.03 -20.95
N LEU A 136 4.70 -1.12 -20.62
CA LEU A 136 4.70 -0.46 -19.32
C LEU A 136 4.03 0.89 -19.47
N THR A 137 2.79 0.97 -19.01
CA THR A 137 2.02 2.20 -19.03
C THR A 137 2.11 2.83 -17.65
N ARG A 138 2.92 3.89 -17.54
CA ARG A 138 2.94 4.77 -16.36
C ARG A 138 1.86 5.82 -16.51
N GLU A 139 0.61 5.39 -16.48
CA GLU A 139 -0.50 6.32 -16.45
C GLU A 139 -0.73 6.92 -15.08
N LYS A 140 -1.22 8.16 -15.04
CA LYS A 140 -1.53 8.88 -13.80
C LYS A 140 -2.80 8.31 -13.18
N ILE A 141 -2.70 7.15 -12.54
CA ILE A 141 -3.78 6.62 -11.73
C ILE A 141 -3.99 7.57 -10.54
N LYS A 142 -5.26 7.93 -10.31
CA LYS A 142 -5.68 8.64 -9.09
C LYS A 142 -6.37 7.65 -8.19
N LEU A 143 -5.79 7.43 -7.02
CA LEU A 143 -6.36 6.54 -6.02
C LEU A 143 -7.19 7.35 -5.02
N TYR A 144 -8.31 6.78 -4.60
CA TYR A 144 -9.18 7.35 -3.58
C TYR A 144 -9.41 6.32 -2.47
N LYS A 145 -9.52 6.80 -1.23
CA LYS A 145 -9.83 5.98 -0.05
C LYS A 145 -11.19 6.39 0.52
N LYS A 146 -12.00 5.41 0.92
CA LYS A 146 -13.31 5.63 1.54
C LYS A 146 -13.13 6.21 2.95
N LEU A 147 -13.93 7.23 3.28
CA LEU A 147 -14.00 7.74 4.64
C LEU A 147 -14.77 6.76 5.53
N LYS A 148 -14.25 6.49 6.73
CA LYS A 148 -14.90 5.57 7.68
C LYS A 148 -16.35 6.00 7.95
N ASN A 149 -17.29 5.07 7.84
CA ASN A 149 -18.73 5.29 8.03
C ASN A 149 -19.35 6.34 7.08
N SER A 150 -18.81 6.49 5.87
CA SER A 150 -19.35 7.40 4.86
C SER A 150 -19.21 6.81 3.46
N ASP A 151 -20.13 7.13 2.56
CA ASP A 151 -20.02 6.77 1.14
C ASP A 151 -19.10 7.69 0.33
N LYS A 152 -18.43 8.63 1.01
CA LYS A 152 -17.50 9.57 0.40
C LYS A 152 -16.10 8.97 0.29
N TYR A 153 -15.46 9.24 -0.84
CA TYR A 153 -14.07 8.90 -1.12
C TYR A 153 -13.23 10.18 -1.19
N PHE A 154 -12.00 10.14 -0.68
CA PHE A 154 -11.04 11.24 -0.76
C PHE A 154 -9.79 10.81 -1.52
N ALA A 155 -9.17 11.74 -2.25
CA ALA A 155 -7.96 11.47 -2.99
C ALA A 155 -6.83 11.08 -2.02
N VAL A 156 -6.18 9.96 -2.31
CA VAL A 156 -4.90 9.58 -1.72
C VAL A 156 -3.86 10.49 -2.39
N GLY A 157 -3.14 11.28 -1.59
CA GLY A 157 -2.14 12.22 -2.11
C GLY A 157 -1.02 11.50 -2.85
N ASN A 158 -0.46 12.14 -3.87
CA ASN A 158 0.81 11.78 -4.51
C ASN A 158 1.92 12.71 -4.01
#